data_AF-A0A940H5L8-F1
#
_entry.id   AF-A0A940H5L8-F1
#
_cell.length_a   1.000
_cell.length_b   1.000
_cell.length_c   1.000
_cell.angle_alpha   90.00
_cell.angle_beta   90.00
_cell.angle_gamma   90.00
#
_symmetry.space_group_name_H-M   'P 1'
#
loop_
_entity.id
_entity.type
_entity.pdbx_description
1 polymer ?
#
loop_
_entity_poly.entity_id
_entity_poly.type
_entity_poly.pdbx_seq_one_letter_code
_entity_poly.pdbx_strand_id
1 'polypeptide(L)'
;MWEYCAASTVSASPQLRFPRHGFRLRSPLWAWSSIVIHALANPARFLKLARPLTPVLLGAGALLVLFGAWAGLTQTPPDYLQKDSVRILYIHVPAATLGMGGWAALAAACLAYLVWRHPLASLAARAIAPAGATFAALCLITGSIWGRPTWGTWWEWDGRLTSMLLLFFVYIAWIALARADADRGGDGRVPALFGVAGTVLLPIIRYSVVWWNTLHQGQSIGLTSSSIDKSMLWPLFFTAPGFALLFGGVVLMRMRAMLAQQKVEARLRRMAAA
;
A
#
# COMPACT_ATOMS: atom_id res chain seq x y z
N MET A 1 -68.45 -43.41 11.76
CA MET A 1 -69.68 -43.96 11.16
C MET A 1 -69.81 -43.38 9.76
N TRP A 2 -69.34 -44.03 8.69
CA TRP A 2 -68.67 -45.34 8.57
C TRP A 2 -67.44 -45.26 7.64
N GLU A 3 -66.72 -46.38 7.62
CA GLU A 3 -65.59 -46.86 6.80
C GLU A 3 -65.76 -46.66 5.27
N TYR A 4 -64.75 -46.87 4.39
CA TYR A 4 -64.24 -48.20 3.96
C TYR A 4 -62.80 -48.19 3.38
N CYS A 5 -62.29 -49.38 3.01
CA CYS A 5 -60.86 -49.70 2.73
C CYS A 5 -60.67 -50.59 1.46
N ALA A 6 -59.43 -51.02 1.18
CA ALA A 6 -58.94 -51.84 0.03
C ALA A 6 -58.77 -51.06 -1.32
N ALA A 7 -57.61 -51.07 -2.03
CA ALA A 7 -56.89 -52.14 -2.78
C ALA A 7 -57.55 -52.48 -4.14
N SER A 8 -56.89 -52.75 -5.29
CA SER A 8 -55.47 -52.87 -5.74
C SER A 8 -55.41 -52.71 -7.31
N THR A 9 -54.38 -52.94 -8.15
CA THR A 9 -53.06 -53.62 -8.11
C THR A 9 -52.13 -53.18 -9.30
N VAL A 10 -50.82 -53.48 -9.24
CA VAL A 10 -49.84 -53.84 -10.33
C VAL A 10 -49.90 -53.19 -11.73
N SER A 11 -48.80 -52.53 -12.14
CA SER A 11 -47.93 -52.98 -13.27
C SER A 11 -46.57 -52.23 -13.26
N ALA A 12 -45.56 -52.73 -13.97
CA ALA A 12 -44.20 -52.20 -13.99
C ALA A 12 -43.74 -51.77 -15.39
N SER A 13 -42.90 -50.73 -15.47
CA SER A 13 -42.32 -50.21 -16.71
C SER A 13 -40.78 -50.06 -16.61
N PRO A 14 -40.03 -50.21 -17.71
CA PRO A 14 -38.58 -50.42 -17.66
C PRO A 14 -37.74 -49.14 -17.48
N GLN A 15 -36.67 -49.23 -16.69
CA GLN A 15 -35.73 -48.14 -16.43
C GLN A 15 -34.69 -47.99 -17.56
N LEU A 16 -34.87 -46.99 -18.42
CA LEU A 16 -33.86 -46.57 -19.41
C LEU A 16 -32.66 -45.88 -18.72
N ARG A 17 -31.53 -46.58 -18.61
CA ARG A 17 -30.27 -46.02 -18.11
C ARG A 17 -29.46 -45.33 -19.22
N PHE A 18 -29.37 -44.00 -19.17
CA PHE A 18 -28.39 -43.25 -19.96
C PHE A 18 -27.01 -43.21 -19.28
N PRO A 19 -25.89 -43.41 -20.00
CA PRO A 19 -24.55 -43.37 -19.42
C PRO A 19 -24.10 -41.94 -19.10
N ARG A 20 -23.75 -41.67 -17.84
CA ARG A 20 -23.18 -40.38 -17.41
C ARG A 20 -21.68 -40.31 -17.71
N HIS A 21 -21.32 -39.85 -18.90
CA HIS A 21 -19.93 -39.44 -19.18
C HIS A 21 -19.57 -38.19 -18.36
N GLY A 22 -18.80 -38.38 -17.29
CA GLY A 22 -18.40 -37.33 -16.37
C GLY A 22 -17.34 -36.40 -16.95
N PHE A 23 -17.75 -35.37 -17.69
CA PHE A 23 -16.86 -34.28 -18.10
C PHE A 23 -16.38 -33.51 -16.85
N ARG A 24 -15.16 -33.82 -16.39
CA ARG A 24 -14.50 -33.11 -15.28
C ARG A 24 -14.05 -31.72 -15.76
N LEU A 25 -14.98 -30.77 -15.70
CA LEU A 25 -14.73 -29.35 -15.98
C LEU A 25 -13.48 -28.86 -15.23
N ARG A 26 -12.55 -28.23 -15.97
CA ARG A 26 -11.37 -27.58 -15.36
C ARG A 26 -11.84 -26.46 -14.44
N SER A 27 -11.24 -26.36 -13.26
CA SER A 27 -11.56 -25.31 -12.27
C SER A 27 -11.40 -23.91 -12.89
N PRO A 28 -12.43 -23.05 -12.83
CA PRO A 28 -12.40 -21.73 -13.46
C PRO A 28 -11.34 -20.82 -12.80
N LEU A 29 -10.82 -19.86 -13.58
CA LEU A 29 -9.66 -19.05 -13.20
C LEU A 29 -9.85 -18.23 -11.90
N TRP A 30 -11.09 -17.88 -11.53
CA TRP A 30 -11.39 -17.18 -10.27
C TRP A 30 -11.01 -17.99 -9.01
N ALA A 31 -10.92 -19.32 -9.12
CA ALA A 31 -10.54 -20.19 -8.00
C ALA A 31 -9.08 -20.02 -7.55
N TRP A 32 -8.21 -19.45 -8.38
CA TRP A 32 -6.81 -19.20 -8.02
C TRP A 32 -6.64 -17.93 -7.17
N SER A 33 -7.45 -16.91 -7.43
CA SER A 33 -7.42 -15.63 -6.71
C SER A 33 -7.78 -15.80 -5.22
N SER A 34 -8.76 -16.66 -4.92
CA SER A 34 -9.13 -16.98 -3.53
C SER A 34 -8.04 -17.77 -2.80
N ILE A 35 -7.39 -18.74 -3.46
CA ILE A 35 -6.33 -19.57 -2.85
C ILE A 35 -5.16 -18.70 -2.35
N VAL A 36 -4.66 -17.77 -3.17
CA VAL A 36 -3.51 -16.92 -2.79
C VAL A 36 -3.87 -15.94 -1.67
N ILE A 37 -5.03 -15.28 -1.77
CA ILE A 37 -5.50 -14.33 -0.74
C ILE A 37 -5.76 -15.07 0.59
N HIS A 38 -6.36 -16.26 0.57
CA HIS A 38 -6.60 -17.04 1.79
C HIS A 38 -5.33 -17.72 2.35
N ALA A 39 -4.31 -17.97 1.52
CA ALA A 39 -3.05 -18.55 2.00
C ALA A 39 -2.29 -17.63 2.97
N LEU A 40 -2.32 -16.32 2.74
CA LEU A 40 -1.72 -15.30 3.61
C LEU A 40 -2.64 -14.81 4.74
N ALA A 41 -3.95 -15.06 4.65
CA ALA A 41 -4.90 -14.73 5.71
C ALA A 41 -4.58 -15.41 7.06
N ASN A 42 -3.85 -16.54 7.05
CA ASN A 42 -3.35 -17.19 8.26
C ASN A 42 -2.14 -16.42 8.85
N PRO A 43 -2.23 -15.82 10.06
CA PRO A 43 -1.15 -15.02 10.62
C PRO A 43 0.14 -15.80 10.90
N ALA A 44 0.07 -17.12 11.11
CA ALA A 44 1.27 -17.95 11.27
C ALA A 44 2.01 -18.17 9.94
N ARG A 45 1.29 -18.28 8.82
CA ARG A 45 1.90 -18.34 7.47
C ARG A 45 2.52 -16.99 7.11
N PHE A 46 1.81 -15.88 7.33
CA PHE A 46 2.36 -14.54 7.16
C PHE A 46 3.64 -14.33 7.99
N LEU A 47 3.64 -14.70 9.28
CA LEU A 47 4.82 -14.55 10.14
C LEU A 47 6.01 -15.42 9.72
N LYS A 48 5.80 -16.59 9.11
CA LYS A 48 6.90 -17.41 8.54
C LYS A 48 7.62 -16.70 7.40
N LEU A 49 6.89 -15.97 6.54
CA LEU A 49 7.48 -15.16 5.46
C LEU A 49 8.06 -13.84 5.98
N ALA A 50 7.29 -13.09 6.77
CA ALA A 50 7.66 -11.74 7.20
C ALA A 50 8.88 -11.71 8.13
N ARG A 51 9.11 -12.75 8.94
CA ARG A 51 10.24 -12.82 9.89
C ARG A 51 11.62 -12.71 9.21
N PRO A 52 12.01 -13.61 8.27
CA PRO A 52 13.28 -13.51 7.55
C PRO A 52 13.28 -12.37 6.53
N LEU A 53 12.13 -12.04 5.94
CA LEU A 53 12.07 -10.98 4.91
C LEU A 53 12.32 -9.58 5.47
N THR A 54 11.90 -9.28 6.71
CA THR A 54 12.13 -7.94 7.32
C THR A 54 13.61 -7.51 7.35
N PRO A 55 14.56 -8.26 7.95
CA PRO A 55 15.96 -7.85 7.99
C PRO A 55 16.61 -7.83 6.60
N VAL A 56 16.18 -8.70 5.67
CA VAL A 56 16.66 -8.67 4.28
C VAL A 56 16.24 -7.38 3.57
N LEU A 57 14.97 -6.99 3.67
CA LEU A 57 14.48 -5.72 3.11
C LEU A 57 15.15 -4.50 3.75
N LEU A 58 15.33 -4.50 5.08
CA LEU A 58 15.99 -3.40 5.78
C LEU A 58 17.49 -3.29 5.44
N GLY A 59 18.20 -4.41 5.41
CA GLY A 59 19.64 -4.45 5.09
C GLY A 59 19.92 -4.10 3.64
N ALA A 60 19.25 -4.75 2.69
CA ALA A 60 19.40 -4.45 1.26
C ALA A 60 18.92 -3.02 0.93
N GLY A 61 17.82 -2.57 1.56
CA GLY A 61 17.33 -1.19 1.42
C GLY A 61 18.35 -0.17 1.92
N ALA A 62 18.94 -0.39 3.09
CA ALA A 62 19.98 0.50 3.63
C ALA A 62 21.23 0.55 2.74
N LEU A 63 21.72 -0.61 2.26
CA LEU A 63 22.87 -0.67 1.35
C LEU A 63 22.61 0.07 0.04
N LEU A 64 21.44 -0.11 -0.57
CA LEU A 64 21.06 0.59 -1.81
C LEU A 64 20.85 2.10 -1.61
N VAL A 65 20.29 2.53 -0.48
CA VAL A 65 20.17 3.97 -0.17
C VAL A 65 21.54 4.59 0.10
N LEU A 66 22.42 3.94 0.86
CA LEU A 66 23.77 4.44 1.14
C LEU A 66 24.62 4.54 -0.14
N PHE A 67 24.61 3.51 -0.98
CA PHE A 67 25.32 3.52 -2.25
C PHE A 67 24.73 4.56 -3.22
N GLY A 68 23.40 4.62 -3.35
CA GLY A 68 22.73 5.60 -4.22
C GLY A 68 22.89 7.05 -3.75
N ALA A 69 22.96 7.29 -2.44
CA ALA A 69 23.25 8.60 -1.87
C ALA A 69 24.72 9.00 -2.12
N TRP A 70 25.69 8.10 -1.88
CA TRP A 70 27.09 8.33 -2.23
C TRP A 70 27.25 8.67 -3.73
N ALA A 71 26.64 7.86 -4.59
CA ALA A 71 26.63 8.07 -6.04
C ALA A 71 26.05 9.44 -6.42
N GLY A 72 24.85 9.75 -5.94
CA GLY A 72 24.16 11.01 -6.22
C GLY A 72 24.87 12.27 -5.68
N LEU A 73 25.55 12.15 -4.54
CA LEU A 73 26.29 13.26 -3.93
C LEU A 73 27.68 13.47 -4.53
N THR A 74 28.33 12.44 -5.09
CA THR A 74 29.75 12.53 -5.52
C THR A 74 30.02 12.26 -7.00
N GLN A 75 29.17 11.50 -7.69
CA GLN A 75 29.40 11.06 -9.08
C GLN A 75 28.51 11.78 -10.11
N THR A 76 27.36 12.32 -9.66
CA THR A 76 26.46 13.12 -10.50
C THR A 76 27.08 14.47 -10.87
N PRO A 77 27.02 14.93 -12.14
CA PRO A 77 27.41 16.29 -12.51
C PRO A 77 26.36 17.33 -12.06
N PRO A 78 26.73 18.58 -11.78
CA PRO A 78 25.76 19.63 -11.48
C PRO A 78 24.86 19.93 -12.69
N ASP A 79 23.57 20.16 -12.46
CA ASP A 79 22.62 20.50 -13.53
C ASP A 79 22.93 21.88 -14.16
N TYR A 80 22.56 22.07 -15.43
CA TYR A 80 22.79 23.33 -16.14
C TYR A 80 22.11 24.53 -15.47
N LEU A 81 20.88 24.38 -14.97
CA LEU A 81 20.15 25.45 -14.28
C LEU A 81 20.29 25.33 -12.76
N GLN A 82 20.00 24.15 -12.21
CA GLN A 82 19.85 23.90 -10.77
C GLN A 82 21.17 23.69 -10.04
N LYS A 83 22.29 23.56 -10.77
CA LYS A 83 23.63 23.26 -10.25
C LYS A 83 23.58 22.04 -9.33
N ASP A 84 24.28 22.08 -8.19
CA ASP A 84 24.27 20.98 -7.21
C ASP A 84 22.94 20.80 -6.46
N SER A 85 21.99 21.73 -6.53
CA SER A 85 20.69 21.55 -5.85
C SER A 85 19.89 20.38 -6.44
N VAL A 86 20.14 19.99 -7.70
CA VAL A 86 19.57 18.79 -8.34
C VAL A 86 19.83 17.51 -7.55
N ARG A 87 20.89 17.44 -6.74
CA ARG A 87 21.24 16.24 -5.94
C ARG A 87 20.16 15.86 -4.92
N ILE A 88 19.26 16.76 -4.55
CA ILE A 88 18.13 16.44 -3.65
C ILE A 88 17.11 15.50 -4.29
N LEU A 89 17.08 15.40 -5.64
CA LEU A 89 16.30 14.45 -6.44
C LEU A 89 16.39 13.02 -5.88
N TYR A 90 17.57 12.60 -5.43
CA TYR A 90 17.84 11.23 -4.95
C TYR A 90 17.16 10.87 -3.63
N ILE A 91 16.64 11.85 -2.89
CA ILE A 91 15.82 11.67 -1.69
C ILE A 91 14.37 12.10 -1.98
N HIS A 92 14.19 13.23 -2.66
CA HIS A 92 12.87 13.81 -2.93
C HIS A 92 12.00 12.94 -3.83
N VAL A 93 12.53 12.40 -4.95
CA VAL A 93 11.73 11.57 -5.87
C VAL A 93 11.28 10.27 -5.19
N PRO A 94 12.15 9.48 -4.52
CA PRO A 94 11.70 8.34 -3.72
C PRO A 94 10.67 8.72 -2.65
N ALA A 95 10.83 9.87 -1.98
CA ALA A 95 9.88 10.32 -0.97
C ALA A 95 8.51 10.69 -1.54
N ALA A 96 8.44 11.39 -2.67
CA ALA A 96 7.21 11.67 -3.40
C ALA A 96 6.51 10.37 -3.85
N THR A 97 7.28 9.45 -4.44
CA THR A 97 6.78 8.14 -4.89
C THR A 97 6.22 7.30 -3.74
N LEU A 98 6.91 7.26 -2.59
CA LEU A 98 6.48 6.45 -1.44
C LEU A 98 5.40 7.13 -0.58
N GLY A 99 5.34 8.46 -0.55
CA GLY A 99 4.25 9.21 0.06
C GLY A 99 2.92 8.94 -0.64
N MET A 100 2.88 8.99 -1.98
CA MET A 100 1.71 8.62 -2.77
C MET A 100 1.47 7.09 -2.79
N GLY A 101 2.51 6.31 -3.03
CA GLY A 101 2.45 4.85 -3.14
C GLY A 101 2.03 4.16 -1.84
N GLY A 102 2.42 4.73 -0.69
CA GLY A 102 1.93 4.30 0.63
C GLY A 102 0.42 4.50 0.79
N TRP A 103 -0.15 5.55 0.21
CA TRP A 103 -1.60 5.78 0.30
C TRP A 103 -2.36 4.85 -0.65
N ALA A 104 -1.81 4.59 -1.85
CA ALA A 104 -2.34 3.55 -2.73
C ALA A 104 -2.32 2.16 -2.06
N ALA A 105 -1.24 1.80 -1.36
CA ALA A 105 -1.14 0.54 -0.62
C ALA A 105 -2.08 0.48 0.59
N LEU A 106 -2.23 1.59 1.33
CA LEU A 106 -3.21 1.74 2.42
C LEU A 106 -4.63 1.56 1.90
N ALA A 107 -5.00 2.26 0.82
CA ALA A 107 -6.32 2.19 0.22
C ALA A 107 -6.62 0.80 -0.37
N ALA A 108 -5.64 0.14 -0.98
CA ALA A 108 -5.77 -1.25 -1.42
C ALA A 108 -6.02 -2.21 -0.24
N ALA A 109 -5.36 -1.98 0.91
CA ALA A 109 -5.63 -2.73 2.14
C ALA A 109 -7.02 -2.41 2.72
N CYS A 110 -7.45 -1.15 2.70
CA CYS A 110 -8.81 -0.76 3.11
C CYS A 110 -9.89 -1.37 2.21
N LEU A 111 -9.70 -1.38 0.88
CA LEU A 111 -10.56 -2.05 -0.08
C LEU A 111 -10.60 -3.57 0.16
N ALA A 112 -9.45 -4.20 0.41
CA ALA A 112 -9.37 -5.63 0.68
C ALA A 112 -10.03 -6.04 2.02
N TYR A 113 -10.03 -5.13 3.00
CA TYR A 113 -10.83 -5.27 4.21
C TYR A 113 -12.34 -5.13 3.91
N LEU A 114 -12.77 -4.15 3.12
CA LEU A 114 -14.20 -3.94 2.82
C LEU A 114 -14.80 -5.07 1.98
N VAL A 115 -14.11 -5.49 0.91
CA VAL A 115 -14.60 -6.47 -0.09
C VAL A 115 -14.43 -7.91 0.37
N TRP A 116 -13.23 -8.32 0.80
CA TRP A 116 -12.94 -9.73 1.14
C TRP A 116 -12.85 -9.99 2.65
N ARG A 117 -13.07 -8.98 3.50
CA ARG A 117 -12.93 -9.06 4.97
C ARG A 117 -11.61 -9.70 5.42
N HIS A 118 -10.55 -9.47 4.65
CA HIS A 118 -9.28 -10.16 4.83
C HIS A 118 -8.64 -9.79 6.19
N PRO A 119 -8.31 -10.77 7.07
CA PRO A 119 -8.04 -10.51 8.48
C PRO A 119 -6.78 -9.68 8.75
N LEU A 120 -5.79 -9.71 7.85
CA LEU A 120 -4.58 -8.88 7.96
C LEU A 120 -4.71 -7.52 7.23
N ALA A 121 -5.84 -7.20 6.60
CA ALA A 121 -5.94 -6.00 5.75
C ALA A 121 -6.06 -4.70 6.56
N SER A 122 -6.92 -4.64 7.59
CA SER A 122 -6.95 -3.52 8.54
C SER A 122 -5.60 -3.36 9.27
N LEU A 123 -4.96 -4.48 9.64
CA LEU A 123 -3.61 -4.50 10.21
C LEU A 123 -2.56 -3.91 9.26
N ALA A 124 -2.61 -4.26 7.96
CA ALA A 124 -1.70 -3.73 6.95
C ALA A 124 -1.88 -2.21 6.79
N ALA A 125 -3.12 -1.71 6.69
CA ALA A 125 -3.38 -0.27 6.65
C ALA A 125 -2.79 0.47 7.87
N ARG A 126 -2.97 -0.06 9.09
CA ARG A 126 -2.39 0.47 10.34
C ARG A 126 -0.86 0.38 10.41
N ALA A 127 -0.25 -0.53 9.65
CA ALA A 127 1.20 -0.63 9.51
C ALA A 127 1.75 0.38 8.50
N ILE A 128 1.06 0.53 7.37
CA ILE A 128 1.41 1.39 6.24
C ILE A 128 1.29 2.88 6.59
N ALA A 129 0.19 3.29 7.22
CA ALA A 129 -0.15 4.71 7.36
C ALA A 129 0.97 5.58 7.96
N PRO A 130 1.67 5.20 9.05
CA PRO A 130 2.75 6.04 9.59
C PRO A 130 4.01 6.09 8.72
N ALA A 131 4.32 5.01 7.99
CA ALA A 131 5.44 4.98 7.05
C ALA A 131 5.15 5.87 5.84
N GLY A 132 3.94 5.79 5.29
CA GLY A 132 3.48 6.66 4.20
C GLY A 132 3.41 8.13 4.61
N ALA A 133 2.92 8.43 5.82
CA ALA A 133 2.94 9.77 6.40
C ALA A 133 4.36 10.33 6.53
N THR A 134 5.33 9.50 6.93
CA THR A 134 6.74 9.89 7.03
C THR A 134 7.32 10.26 5.67
N PHE A 135 7.07 9.47 4.62
CA PHE A 135 7.53 9.82 3.28
C PHE A 135 6.79 11.01 2.66
N ALA A 136 5.51 11.23 2.99
CA ALA A 136 4.80 12.44 2.62
C ALA A 136 5.39 13.70 3.29
N ALA A 137 5.72 13.63 4.58
CA ALA A 137 6.43 14.71 5.28
C ALA A 137 7.83 14.95 4.69
N LEU A 138 8.61 13.89 4.44
CA LEU A 138 9.93 14.00 3.80
C LEU A 138 9.85 14.62 2.41
N CYS A 139 8.82 14.31 1.62
CA CYS A 139 8.56 14.93 0.32
C CYS A 139 8.31 16.45 0.45
N LEU A 140 7.50 16.87 1.42
CA LEU A 140 7.20 18.29 1.67
C LEU A 140 8.44 19.05 2.14
N ILE A 141 9.19 18.48 3.10
CA ILE A 141 10.43 19.07 3.64
C ILE A 141 11.49 19.19 2.54
N THR A 142 11.78 18.11 1.81
CA THR A 142 12.78 18.14 0.72
C THR A 142 12.32 18.99 -0.47
N GLY A 143 11.03 19.04 -0.78
CA GLY A 143 10.47 19.92 -1.81
C GLY A 143 10.64 21.40 -1.45
N SER A 144 10.40 21.77 -0.19
CA SER A 144 10.64 23.13 0.31
C SER A 144 12.13 23.52 0.25
N ILE A 145 13.02 22.60 0.65
CA ILE A 145 14.49 22.79 0.55
C ILE A 145 14.95 22.91 -0.91
N TRP A 146 14.35 22.17 -1.85
CA TRP A 146 14.65 22.26 -3.28
C TRP A 146 14.10 23.54 -3.91
N GLY A 147 12.91 23.98 -3.48
CA GLY A 147 12.24 25.16 -4.02
C GLY A 147 12.98 26.46 -3.77
N ARG A 148 13.59 26.63 -2.58
CA ARG A 148 14.29 27.89 -2.24
C ARG A 148 15.43 28.26 -3.20
N PRO A 149 16.38 27.37 -3.55
CA PRO A 149 17.41 27.67 -4.55
C PRO A 149 16.89 27.63 -6.01
N THR A 150 15.83 26.86 -6.31
CA THR A 150 15.36 26.67 -7.70
C THR A 150 14.38 27.75 -8.17
N TRP A 151 13.52 28.23 -7.27
CA TRP A 151 12.41 29.16 -7.57
C TRP A 151 12.37 30.36 -6.61
N GLY A 152 13.34 30.51 -5.71
CA GLY A 152 13.41 31.62 -4.76
C GLY A 152 12.45 31.52 -3.56
N THR A 153 11.50 30.57 -3.53
CA THR A 153 10.54 30.41 -2.42
C THR A 153 10.62 29.04 -1.75
N TRP A 154 10.35 29.01 -0.44
CA TRP A 154 10.20 27.77 0.35
C TRP A 154 8.83 27.10 0.15
N TRP A 155 7.83 27.84 -0.32
CA TRP A 155 6.46 27.36 -0.50
C TRP A 155 5.75 28.15 -1.59
N GLU A 156 4.85 27.49 -2.31
CA GLU A 156 3.90 28.09 -3.25
C GLU A 156 2.54 27.38 -3.08
N TRP A 157 1.44 28.12 -3.19
CA TRP A 157 0.08 27.58 -3.02
C TRP A 157 -0.47 26.93 -4.30
N ASP A 158 0.39 26.21 -5.02
CA ASP A 158 0.03 25.52 -6.25
C ASP A 158 -0.69 24.18 -6.02
N GLY A 159 -1.27 23.64 -7.09
CA GLY A 159 -2.04 22.40 -7.04
C GLY A 159 -1.22 21.15 -6.66
N ARG A 160 0.11 21.13 -6.82
CA ARG A 160 0.97 19.99 -6.45
C ARG A 160 1.33 20.05 -4.98
N LEU A 161 1.85 21.19 -4.50
CA LEU A 161 2.23 21.35 -3.09
C LEU A 161 1.02 21.25 -2.16
N THR A 162 -0.07 21.93 -2.51
CA THR A 162 -1.29 21.94 -1.69
C THR A 162 -1.95 20.56 -1.61
N SER A 163 -2.00 19.80 -2.71
CA SER A 163 -2.56 18.44 -2.69
C SER A 163 -1.66 17.41 -2.00
N MET A 164 -0.33 17.58 -2.07
CA MET A 164 0.62 16.74 -1.32
C MET A 164 0.57 17.02 0.20
N LEU A 165 0.38 18.29 0.59
CA LEU A 165 0.13 18.68 1.98
C LEU A 165 -1.20 18.14 2.49
N LEU A 166 -2.26 18.22 1.68
CA LEU A 166 -3.56 17.64 1.99
C LEU A 166 -3.47 16.12 2.15
N LEU A 167 -2.66 15.42 1.34
CA LEU A 167 -2.39 13.99 1.53
C LEU A 167 -1.70 13.69 2.87
N PHE A 168 -0.72 14.51 3.28
CA PHE A 168 -0.08 14.38 4.59
C PHE A 168 -1.07 14.57 5.75
N PHE A 169 -1.96 15.57 5.68
CA PHE A 169 -3.04 15.73 6.67
C PHE A 169 -4.06 14.57 6.62
N VAL A 170 -4.37 14.04 5.45
CA VAL A 170 -5.26 12.87 5.26
C VAL A 170 -4.65 11.59 5.84
N TYR A 171 -3.31 11.42 5.81
CA TYR A 171 -2.62 10.39 6.60
C TYR A 171 -2.83 10.57 8.11
N ILE A 172 -2.64 11.77 8.65
CA ILE A 172 -2.81 12.05 10.08
C ILE A 172 -4.28 11.80 10.49
N ALA A 173 -5.23 12.29 9.71
CA ALA A 173 -6.66 12.07 9.91
C ALA A 173 -7.02 10.57 9.89
N TRP A 174 -6.49 9.80 8.93
CA TRP A 174 -6.69 8.35 8.90
C TRP A 174 -6.10 7.65 10.14
N ILE A 175 -4.89 8.03 10.57
CA ILE A 175 -4.25 7.46 11.77
C ILE A 175 -5.04 7.77 13.04
N ALA A 176 -5.57 9.00 13.16
CA ALA A 176 -6.42 9.39 14.28
C ALA A 176 -7.76 8.64 14.25
N LEU A 177 -8.42 8.59 13.10
CA LEU A 177 -9.69 7.89 12.89
C LEU A 177 -9.57 6.38 13.16
N ALA A 178 -8.50 5.73 12.68
CA ALA A 178 -8.25 4.31 12.90
C ALA A 178 -7.83 3.94 14.33
N ARG A 179 -7.52 4.93 15.18
CA ARG A 179 -7.44 4.76 16.65
C ARG A 179 -8.83 4.95 17.25
N ALA A 180 -9.46 6.10 16.99
CA ALA A 180 -10.75 6.50 17.54
C ALA A 180 -11.93 5.57 17.18
N ASP A 181 -11.83 4.79 16.10
CA ASP A 181 -12.71 3.68 15.74
C ASP A 181 -12.46 2.46 16.63
N ALA A 182 -11.20 2.02 16.74
CA ALA A 182 -10.78 0.87 17.56
C ALA A 182 -11.03 1.10 19.06
N ASP A 183 -10.78 2.30 19.58
CA ASP A 183 -11.00 2.69 20.98
C ASP A 183 -12.49 2.67 21.37
N ARG A 184 -13.39 2.76 20.37
CA ARG A 184 -14.86 2.62 20.53
C ARG A 184 -15.37 1.20 20.25
N GLY A 185 -14.49 0.25 19.94
CA GLY A 185 -14.89 -1.11 19.52
C GLY A 185 -15.46 -1.20 18.09
N GLY A 186 -15.17 -0.21 17.24
CA GLY A 186 -15.54 -0.22 15.82
C GLY A 186 -14.91 -1.39 15.05
N ASP A 187 -15.58 -1.83 13.97
CA ASP A 187 -15.11 -2.99 13.19
C ASP A 187 -13.99 -2.66 12.19
N GLY A 188 -13.69 -1.37 11.97
CA GLY A 188 -12.76 -0.88 10.95
C GLY A 188 -13.41 -0.34 9.67
N ARG A 189 -14.73 -0.39 9.50
CA ARG A 189 -15.41 0.14 8.28
C ARG A 189 -15.16 1.63 8.06
N VAL A 190 -15.29 2.46 9.09
CA VAL A 190 -15.20 3.93 8.96
C VAL A 190 -13.82 4.37 8.47
N PRO A 191 -12.68 3.98 9.10
CA PRO A 191 -11.36 4.28 8.56
C PRO A 191 -11.10 3.58 7.21
N ALA A 192 -11.70 2.42 6.92
CA ALA A 192 -11.53 1.79 5.61
C ALA A 192 -12.22 2.58 4.47
N LEU A 193 -13.42 3.09 4.70
CA LEU A 193 -14.13 3.97 3.75
C LEU A 193 -13.35 5.28 3.53
N PHE A 194 -12.84 5.91 4.59
CA PHE A 194 -12.01 7.11 4.48
C PHE A 194 -10.69 6.84 3.71
N GLY A 195 -10.05 5.69 3.95
CA GLY A 195 -8.84 5.27 3.24
C GLY A 195 -9.05 5.10 1.73
N VAL A 196 -10.19 4.54 1.32
CA VAL A 196 -10.57 4.44 -0.11
C VAL A 196 -10.94 5.81 -0.67
N ALA A 197 -11.75 6.62 0.03
CA ALA A 197 -12.18 7.94 -0.44
C ALA A 197 -10.99 8.90 -0.67
N GLY A 198 -9.98 8.90 0.20
CA GLY A 198 -8.79 9.73 0.05
C GLY A 198 -7.93 9.42 -1.18
N THR A 199 -8.16 8.31 -1.89
CA THR A 199 -7.45 8.01 -3.15
C THR A 199 -7.67 9.05 -4.24
N VAL A 200 -8.75 9.84 -4.17
CA VAL A 200 -9.02 10.98 -5.06
C VAL A 200 -7.88 12.01 -5.08
N LEU A 201 -7.09 12.10 -4.01
CA LEU A 201 -5.90 12.98 -3.97
C LEU A 201 -4.77 12.51 -4.91
N LEU A 202 -4.65 11.21 -5.19
CA LEU A 202 -3.55 10.68 -6.00
C LEU A 202 -3.55 11.15 -7.47
N PRO A 203 -4.68 11.12 -8.23
CA PRO A 203 -4.73 11.76 -9.54
C PRO A 203 -4.57 13.28 -9.46
N ILE A 204 -5.09 13.94 -8.41
CA ILE A 204 -4.91 15.39 -8.22
C ILE A 204 -3.42 15.74 -8.09
N ILE A 205 -2.66 15.06 -7.23
CA ILE A 205 -1.21 15.27 -7.09
C ILE A 205 -0.50 14.98 -8.42
N ARG A 206 -0.86 13.88 -9.11
CA ARG A 206 -0.18 13.47 -10.35
C ARG A 206 -0.39 14.46 -11.51
N TYR A 207 -1.64 14.90 -11.72
CA TYR A 207 -2.04 15.71 -12.86
C TYR A 207 -2.15 17.22 -12.56
N SER A 208 -1.95 17.64 -11.31
CA SER A 208 -1.87 19.05 -10.88
C SER A 208 -1.11 19.96 -11.84
N VAL A 209 0.06 19.51 -12.32
CA VAL A 209 0.96 20.27 -13.23
C VAL A 209 0.52 20.28 -14.70
N VAL A 210 -0.62 19.67 -15.01
CA VAL A 210 -1.31 19.74 -16.30
C VAL A 210 -2.61 20.54 -16.17
N TRP A 211 -3.22 20.54 -14.98
CA TRP A 211 -4.48 21.23 -14.70
C TRP A 211 -4.32 22.69 -14.22
N TRP A 212 -3.16 23.04 -13.66
CA TRP A 212 -2.87 24.39 -13.18
C TRP A 212 -1.46 24.86 -13.57
N ASN A 213 -1.31 26.17 -13.74
CA ASN A 213 -0.01 26.84 -13.75
C ASN A 213 0.70 26.62 -12.40
N THR A 214 2.00 26.35 -12.44
CA THR A 214 2.80 25.91 -11.30
C THR A 214 4.27 26.27 -11.53
N LEU A 215 5.03 26.46 -10.45
CA LEU A 215 6.49 26.56 -10.52
C LEU A 215 7.15 25.18 -10.79
N HIS A 216 6.42 24.09 -10.55
CA HIS A 216 6.92 22.74 -10.73
C HIS A 216 7.07 22.39 -12.20
N GLN A 217 8.29 22.00 -12.56
CA GLN A 217 8.55 21.23 -13.78
C GLN A 217 7.59 20.03 -13.90
N GLY A 218 7.28 19.69 -15.16
CA GLY A 218 6.42 18.57 -15.55
C GLY A 218 6.97 17.20 -15.11
N GLN A 219 6.43 16.10 -15.65
CA GLN A 219 6.93 14.77 -15.29
C GLN A 219 8.29 14.50 -15.96
N SER A 220 9.37 14.87 -15.28
CA SER A 220 10.75 14.70 -15.76
C SER A 220 11.16 13.23 -15.96
N ILE A 221 10.39 12.28 -15.40
CA ILE A 221 10.49 10.84 -15.66
C ILE A 221 9.10 10.33 -16.07
N GLY A 222 8.93 10.06 -17.36
CA GLY A 222 7.74 9.42 -17.93
C GLY A 222 7.89 7.90 -18.06
N LEU A 223 6.91 7.24 -18.68
CA LEU A 223 6.99 5.78 -18.95
C LEU A 223 7.85 5.42 -20.17
N THR A 224 8.07 6.36 -21.09
CA THR A 224 8.75 6.13 -22.38
C THR A 224 9.94 7.07 -22.62
N SER A 225 10.06 8.14 -21.85
CA SER A 225 11.14 9.13 -21.94
C SER A 225 11.39 9.80 -20.59
N SER A 226 12.54 10.45 -20.45
CA SER A 226 12.88 11.33 -19.34
C SER A 226 13.53 12.60 -19.88
N SER A 227 13.26 13.74 -19.25
CA SER A 227 13.92 15.01 -19.54
C SER A 227 15.14 15.26 -18.64
N ILE A 228 15.50 14.30 -17.78
CA ILE A 228 16.71 14.32 -16.96
C ILE A 228 17.80 13.58 -17.75
N ASP A 229 19.01 14.15 -17.80
CA ASP A 229 20.14 13.49 -18.47
C ASP A 229 20.50 12.14 -17.80
N LYS A 230 20.96 11.19 -18.61
CA LYS A 230 21.30 9.82 -18.16
C LYS A 230 22.40 9.81 -17.09
N SER A 231 23.33 10.77 -17.12
CA SER A 231 24.36 10.95 -16.09
C SER A 231 23.80 11.30 -14.71
N MET A 232 22.62 11.94 -14.65
CA MET A 232 21.92 12.28 -13.42
C MET A 232 20.86 11.23 -13.02
N LEU A 233 20.35 10.43 -13.96
CA LEU A 233 19.34 9.40 -13.65
C LEU A 233 19.88 8.21 -12.85
N TRP A 234 21.11 7.77 -13.13
CA TRP A 234 21.54 6.43 -12.69
C TRP A 234 21.52 6.16 -11.16
N PRO A 235 21.78 7.13 -10.25
CA PRO A 235 21.71 6.87 -8.81
C PRO A 235 20.28 6.64 -8.30
N LEU A 236 19.24 7.10 -9.03
CA LEU A 236 17.83 6.79 -8.69
C LEU A 236 17.53 5.29 -8.81
N PHE A 237 18.22 4.55 -9.68
CA PHE A 237 18.09 3.08 -9.75
C PHE A 237 18.61 2.38 -8.49
N PHE A 238 19.26 3.10 -7.57
CA PHE A 238 19.68 2.60 -6.27
C PHE A 238 18.82 3.20 -5.15
N THR A 239 18.63 4.53 -5.09
CA THR A 239 17.85 5.12 -3.99
C THR A 239 16.36 4.81 -4.06
N ALA A 240 15.73 4.79 -5.25
CA ALA A 240 14.30 4.52 -5.38
C ALA A 240 13.91 3.09 -4.92
N PRO A 241 14.53 2.01 -5.41
CA PRO A 241 14.28 0.68 -4.85
C PRO A 241 14.80 0.57 -3.41
N GLY A 242 15.92 1.19 -3.06
CA GLY A 242 16.45 1.16 -1.68
C GLY A 242 15.45 1.68 -0.65
N PHE A 243 14.88 2.88 -0.86
CA PHE A 243 13.83 3.43 0.00
C PHE A 243 12.54 2.60 -0.05
N ALA A 244 12.20 1.97 -1.18
CA ALA A 244 11.04 1.07 -1.28
C ALA A 244 11.22 -0.23 -0.48
N LEU A 245 12.43 -0.80 -0.45
CA LEU A 245 12.76 -1.94 0.41
C LEU A 245 12.74 -1.52 1.89
N LEU A 246 13.29 -0.35 2.25
CA LEU A 246 13.18 0.20 3.61
C LEU A 246 11.72 0.37 4.04
N PHE A 247 10.88 0.96 3.19
CA PHE A 247 9.43 1.11 3.41
C PHE A 247 8.76 -0.24 3.66
N GLY A 248 8.98 -1.22 2.77
CA GLY A 248 8.44 -2.57 2.91
C GLY A 248 8.92 -3.27 4.19
N GLY A 249 10.21 -3.13 4.53
CA GLY A 249 10.80 -3.65 5.76
C GLY A 249 10.16 -3.04 7.02
N VAL A 250 9.98 -1.72 7.07
CA VAL A 250 9.30 -1.03 8.17
C VAL A 250 7.83 -1.47 8.27
N VAL A 251 7.11 -1.59 7.16
CA VAL A 251 5.71 -2.06 7.16
C VAL A 251 5.61 -3.50 7.68
N LEU A 252 6.46 -4.43 7.23
CA LEU A 252 6.49 -5.80 7.74
C LEU A 252 6.88 -5.85 9.23
N MET A 253 7.83 -5.03 9.67
CA MET A 253 8.21 -4.90 11.08
C MET A 253 7.02 -4.44 11.93
N ARG A 254 6.25 -3.44 11.47
CA ARG A 254 5.06 -2.93 12.14
C ARG A 254 3.93 -3.96 12.18
N MET A 255 3.65 -4.67 11.08
CA MET A 255 2.67 -5.76 11.05
C MET A 255 3.06 -6.89 12.03
N ARG A 256 4.35 -7.27 12.08
CA ARG A 256 4.86 -8.27 13.03
C ARG A 256 4.69 -7.82 14.48
N ALA A 257 4.96 -6.56 14.80
CA ALA A 257 4.83 -6.01 16.15
C ALA A 257 3.35 -6.04 16.62
N MET A 258 2.43 -5.56 15.78
CA MET A 258 1.00 -5.57 16.11
C MET A 258 0.43 -6.99 16.23
N LEU A 259 0.88 -7.95 15.40
CA LEU A 259 0.54 -9.37 15.56
C LEU A 259 1.12 -10.02 16.83
N ALA A 260 2.18 -9.45 17.42
CA ALA A 260 2.69 -9.88 18.71
C ALA A 260 1.84 -9.29 19.85
N GLN A 261 1.52 -7.99 19.79
CA GLN A 261 0.65 -7.29 20.75
C GLN A 261 -0.72 -7.98 20.88
N GLN A 262 -1.42 -8.21 19.76
CA GLN A 262 -2.70 -8.92 19.73
C GLN A 262 -2.65 -10.32 20.38
N LYS A 263 -1.53 -11.03 20.26
CA LYS A 263 -1.34 -12.36 20.90
C LYS A 263 -1.08 -12.27 22.40
N VAL A 264 -0.41 -11.21 22.86
CA VAL A 264 -0.21 -10.94 24.29
C VAL A 264 -1.54 -10.54 24.92
N GLU A 265 -2.28 -9.59 24.32
CA GLU A 265 -3.61 -9.18 24.77
C GLU A 265 -4.58 -10.38 24.85
N ALA A 266 -4.64 -11.22 23.80
CA ALA A 266 -5.48 -12.41 23.80
C ALA A 266 -5.03 -13.50 24.80
N ARG A 267 -3.77 -13.49 25.25
CA ARG A 267 -3.30 -14.35 26.34
C ARG A 267 -3.73 -13.77 27.69
N LEU A 268 -3.51 -12.47 27.93
CA LEU A 268 -3.86 -11.79 29.17
C LEU A 268 -5.38 -11.86 29.43
N ARG A 269 -6.23 -11.63 28.42
CA ARG A 269 -7.69 -11.75 28.54
C ARG A 269 -8.15 -13.17 28.93
N ARG A 270 -7.44 -14.22 28.52
CA ARG A 270 -7.75 -15.60 28.96
C ARG A 270 -7.24 -15.90 30.37
N MET A 271 -6.12 -15.29 30.78
CA MET A 271 -5.58 -15.43 32.13
C MET A 271 -6.36 -14.62 33.18
N ALA A 272 -7.10 -13.60 32.76
CA ALA A 272 -8.00 -12.81 33.60
C ALA A 272 -9.45 -13.35 33.63
N ALA A 273 -9.70 -14.50 32.99
CA ALA A 273 -11.01 -15.16 32.87
C ALA A 273 -10.93 -16.66 33.24
N ALA A 274 -9.92 -17.02 34.04
CA ALA A 274 -9.61 -18.36 34.54
C ALA A 274 -9.15 -18.25 35.99
#